data_AF-A0AA42UI85-F1
#
_entry.id   AF-A0AA42UI85-F1
#
_cell.length_a   1.000
_cell.length_b   1.000
_cell.length_c   1.000
_cell.angle_alpha   90.00
_cell.angle_beta   90.00
_cell.angle_gamma   90.00
#
_symmetry.space_group_name_H-M   'P 1'
#
loop_
_entity.id
_entity.type
_entity.pdbx_description
1 polymer ?
#
loop_
_entity_poly.entity_id
_entity_poly.type
_entity_poly.pdbx_seq_one_letter_code
_entity_poly.pdbx_strand_id
1 'polypeptide(L)'
;MDINHQEISKDVIAMMILKCESIFIPEERVGFFIEGIYQGFLNNYSLAAHILVPQVENSLKYIIELNGRSVTKTSNDIENDNSLGGILDTKDPNKMLNGICDDDFINELNSFLVNGNSTNFRNRLCYGLLTEFEADYYGIF
;
A
#
# COMPACT_ATOMS: atom_id res chain seq x y z
N MET A 1 13.51 -23.85 27.29
CA MET A 1 13.91 -24.17 25.90
C MET A 1 13.89 -22.83 25.21
N ASP A 2 15.04 -22.15 25.21
CA ASP A 2 15.15 -20.81 24.68
C ASP A 2 15.03 -20.90 23.16
N ILE A 3 13.86 -20.53 22.65
CA ILE A 3 13.70 -20.29 21.23
C ILE A 3 14.48 -19.02 20.97
N ASN A 4 15.68 -19.18 20.43
CA ASN A 4 16.51 -18.09 19.96
C ASN A 4 15.79 -17.49 18.74
N HIS A 5 14.80 -16.63 18.98
CA HIS A 5 14.20 -15.81 17.94
C HIS A 5 15.30 -14.86 17.51
N GLN A 6 15.96 -15.20 16.40
CA GLN A 6 16.87 -14.28 15.76
C GLN A 6 16.02 -13.06 15.35
N GLU A 7 16.15 -11.95 16.08
CA GLU A 7 15.46 -10.71 15.75
C GLU A 7 15.77 -10.37 14.29
N ILE A 8 14.72 -10.19 13.50
CA ILE A 8 14.89 -9.88 12.09
C ILE A 8 15.52 -8.48 11.98
N SER A 9 16.64 -8.38 11.26
CA SER A 9 17.31 -7.10 11.06
C SER A 9 16.82 -6.44 9.76
N LYS A 10 17.01 -5.11 9.67
CA LYS A 10 16.77 -4.37 8.42
C LYS A 10 17.61 -4.91 7.25
N ASP A 11 18.81 -5.40 7.51
CA ASP A 11 19.68 -5.99 6.47
C ASP A 11 19.05 -7.25 5.87
N VAL A 12 18.45 -8.12 6.69
CA VAL A 12 17.74 -9.31 6.21
C VAL A 12 16.56 -8.92 5.34
N ILE A 13 15.77 -7.93 5.76
CA ILE A 13 14.62 -7.43 4.99
C ILE A 13 15.09 -6.78 3.67
N ALA A 14 16.14 -5.98 3.71
CA ALA A 14 16.73 -5.37 2.52
C ALA A 14 17.20 -6.43 1.52
N MET A 15 17.90 -7.46 1.99
CA MET A 15 18.31 -8.60 1.15
C MET A 15 17.10 -9.31 0.53
N MET A 16 16.02 -9.53 1.28
CA MET A 16 14.80 -10.15 0.75
C MET A 16 14.15 -9.29 -0.34
N ILE A 17 13.97 -7.99 -0.08
CA ILE A 17 13.35 -7.06 -1.05
C ILE A 17 14.17 -6.99 -2.34
N LEU A 18 15.49 -6.81 -2.23
CA LEU A 18 16.37 -6.68 -3.39
C LEU A 18 16.41 -7.98 -4.20
N LYS A 19 16.39 -9.15 -3.54
CA LYS A 19 16.38 -10.45 -4.23
C LYS A 19 15.06 -10.74 -4.94
N CYS A 20 13.94 -10.21 -4.46
CA CYS A 20 12.64 -10.41 -5.09
C CYS A 20 12.51 -9.70 -6.44
N GLU A 21 13.33 -8.67 -6.72
CA GLU A 21 13.30 -7.88 -7.97
C GLU A 21 11.86 -7.48 -8.38
N SER A 22 11.03 -7.16 -7.37
CA SER A 22 9.61 -6.93 -7.59
C SER A 22 9.38 -5.58 -8.24
N ILE A 23 8.73 -5.57 -9.41
CA ILE A 23 8.28 -4.35 -10.10
C ILE A 23 7.29 -3.51 -9.26
N PHE A 24 6.72 -4.11 -8.22
CA PHE A 24 5.81 -3.41 -7.31
C PHE A 24 6.55 -2.34 -6.49
N ILE A 25 7.84 -2.51 -6.21
CA ILE A 25 8.59 -1.58 -5.36
C ILE A 25 9.49 -0.71 -6.26
N PRO A 26 9.18 0.58 -6.47
CA PRO A 26 10.07 1.48 -7.18
C PRO A 26 11.43 1.59 -6.47
N GLU A 27 12.51 1.72 -7.24
CA GLU A 27 13.89 1.70 -6.72
C GLU A 27 14.11 2.77 -5.64
N GLU A 28 13.58 3.98 -5.85
CA GLU A 28 13.69 5.11 -4.92
C GLU A 28 12.82 4.95 -3.66
N ARG A 29 11.98 3.91 -3.59
CA ARG A 29 11.06 3.63 -2.49
C ARG A 29 11.47 2.44 -1.63
N VAL A 30 12.50 1.69 -2.04
CA VAL A 30 12.99 0.49 -1.33
C VAL A 30 13.23 0.76 0.16
N GLY A 31 13.82 1.90 0.51
CA GLY A 31 14.08 2.28 1.90
C GLY A 31 12.81 2.38 2.76
N PHE A 32 11.71 2.90 2.22
CA PHE A 32 10.44 2.97 2.94
C PHE A 32 9.82 1.59 3.17
N PHE A 33 9.91 0.70 2.18
CA PHE A 33 9.45 -0.68 2.34
C PHE A 33 10.27 -1.41 3.40
N ILE A 34 11.60 -1.26 3.39
CA ILE A 34 12.47 -1.84 4.43
C ILE A 34 12.03 -1.36 5.82
N GLU A 35 11.87 -0.05 6.00
CA GLU A 35 11.47 0.51 7.30
C GLU A 35 10.10 0.00 7.72
N GLY A 36 9.09 0.12 6.87
CA GLY A 36 7.73 -0.25 7.20
C GLY A 36 7.58 -1.74 7.52
N ILE A 37 8.21 -2.61 6.73
CA ILE A 37 8.22 -4.06 6.98
C ILE A 37 8.95 -4.38 8.29
N TYR A 38 10.09 -3.73 8.54
CA TYR A 38 10.82 -3.90 9.81
C TYR A 38 9.98 -3.51 11.02
N GLN A 39 9.27 -2.38 10.96
CA GLN A 39 8.35 -1.97 12.03
C GLN A 39 7.21 -2.98 12.23
N GLY A 40 6.69 -3.57 11.15
CA GLY A 40 5.70 -4.65 11.23
C GLY A 40 6.23 -5.87 12.00
N PHE A 41 7.48 -6.29 11.73
CA PHE A 41 8.12 -7.37 12.47
C PHE A 41 8.40 -7.05 13.95
N LEU A 42 8.53 -5.77 14.30
CA LEU A 42 8.61 -5.30 15.69
C LEU A 42 7.22 -5.17 16.35
N ASN A 43 6.15 -5.57 15.68
CA ASN A 43 4.75 -5.34 16.08
C ASN A 43 4.39 -3.86 16.24
N ASN A 44 5.14 -2.94 15.63
CA ASN A 44 4.80 -1.53 15.59
C ASN A 44 3.92 -1.24 14.37
N TYR A 45 2.68 -1.76 14.41
CA TYR A 45 1.76 -1.73 13.29
C TYR A 45 1.29 -0.32 12.97
N SER A 46 1.20 0.56 13.96
CA SER A 46 0.92 1.98 13.76
C SER A 46 1.97 2.62 12.86
N LEU A 47 3.26 2.49 13.19
CA LEU A 47 4.32 3.08 12.36
C LEU A 47 4.44 2.38 11.01
N ALA A 48 4.32 1.05 10.98
CA ALA A 48 4.33 0.27 9.75
C ALA A 48 3.22 0.75 8.78
N ALA A 49 1.99 0.94 9.26
CA ALA A 49 0.87 1.41 8.46
C ALA A 49 1.11 2.82 7.89
N HIS A 50 1.59 3.76 8.73
CA HIS A 50 1.88 5.13 8.29
C HIS A 50 2.96 5.19 7.20
N ILE A 51 3.88 4.23 7.19
CA ILE A 51 4.93 4.13 6.16
C ILE A 51 4.41 3.40 4.92
N LEU A 52 3.86 2.19 5.10
CA LEU A 52 3.56 1.25 4.01
C LEU A 52 2.30 1.61 3.24
N VAL A 53 1.24 2.13 3.87
CA VAL A 53 -0.01 2.44 3.16
C VAL A 53 0.21 3.46 2.03
N PRO A 54 0.91 4.59 2.25
CA PRO A 54 1.28 5.49 1.15
C PRO A 54 2.20 4.84 0.11
N GLN A 55 3.10 3.93 0.51
CA GLN A 55 3.97 3.24 -0.45
C GLN A 55 3.20 2.26 -1.33
N VAL A 56 2.23 1.53 -0.78
CA VAL A 56 1.33 0.66 -1.54
C VAL A 56 0.53 1.48 -2.55
N GLU A 57 -0.01 2.63 -2.15
CA GLU A 57 -0.70 3.53 -3.09
C GLU A 57 0.22 4.01 -4.22
N ASN A 58 1.45 4.42 -3.90
CA ASN A 58 2.42 4.83 -4.91
C ASN A 58 2.82 3.68 -5.85
N SER A 59 2.97 2.47 -5.31
CA SER A 59 3.32 1.25 -6.06
C SER A 59 2.22 0.87 -7.05
N LEU A 60 0.95 0.98 -6.64
CA LEU A 60 -0.19 0.76 -7.53
C LEU A 60 -0.23 1.80 -8.65
N LYS A 61 0.04 3.08 -8.36
CA LYS A 61 0.15 4.12 -9.39
C LYS A 61 1.28 3.83 -10.38
N TYR A 62 2.44 3.45 -9.87
CA TYR A 62 3.60 3.11 -10.67
C TYR A 62 3.30 1.95 -11.65
N ILE A 63 2.61 0.91 -11.18
CA ILE A 63 2.18 -0.21 -12.04
C ILE A 63 1.25 0.26 -13.17
N ILE A 64 0.32 1.17 -12.90
CA ILE A 64 -0.60 1.73 -13.91
C ILE A 64 0.20 2.48 -14.99
N GLU A 65 1.17 3.30 -14.56
CA GLU A 65 2.04 4.07 -15.47
C GLU A 65 2.92 3.16 -16.34
N LEU A 66 3.49 2.10 -15.75
CA LEU A 66 4.26 1.09 -16.49
C LEU A 66 3.44 0.37 -17.57
N ASN A 67 2.12 0.32 -17.41
CA ASN A 67 1.19 -0.23 -18.40
C ASN A 67 0.67 0.83 -19.39
N GLY A 68 1.31 2.00 -19.45
CA GLY A 68 1.00 3.07 -20.41
C GLY A 68 -0.31 3.81 -20.11
N ARG A 69 -0.84 3.70 -18.90
CA ARG A 69 -2.06 4.38 -18.46
C ARG A 69 -1.70 5.59 -17.59
N SER A 70 -2.43 6.70 -17.76
CA SER A 70 -2.23 7.87 -16.90
C SER A 70 -2.92 7.70 -15.55
N VAL A 71 -2.21 8.06 -14.47
CA VAL A 71 -2.77 8.19 -13.12
C VAL A 71 -3.18 9.62 -12.81
N THR A 72 -3.16 10.54 -13.77
CA THR A 72 -3.69 11.90 -13.61
C THR A 72 -5.16 11.97 -13.99
N LYS A 73 -5.91 12.79 -13.26
CA LYS A 73 -7.25 13.24 -13.61
C LYS A 73 -7.15 14.69 -14.07
N THR A 74 -7.57 14.95 -15.29
CA THR A 74 -7.72 16.31 -15.82
C THR A 74 -9.10 16.84 -15.46
N SER A 75 -9.15 17.96 -14.73
CA SER A 75 -10.38 18.70 -14.46
C SER A 75 -10.10 20.19 -14.61
N ASN A 76 -10.89 20.90 -15.43
CA ASN A 76 -10.72 22.34 -15.68
C ASN A 76 -9.28 22.73 -16.09
N ASP A 77 -8.66 21.98 -17.02
CA ASP A 77 -7.27 22.15 -17.47
C ASP A 77 -6.18 22.05 -16.39
N ILE A 78 -6.53 21.55 -15.19
CA ILE A 78 -5.59 21.20 -14.14
C ILE A 78 -5.45 19.68 -14.08
N GLU A 79 -4.23 19.18 -14.27
CA GLU A 79 -3.90 17.79 -14.01
C GLU A 79 -3.61 17.59 -12.52
N ASN A 80 -4.39 16.73 -11.89
CA ASN A 80 -4.17 16.31 -10.52
C ASN A 80 -3.94 14.81 -10.47
N ASP A 81 -3.09 14.38 -9.54
CA ASP A 81 -2.94 12.97 -9.21
C ASP A 81 -4.30 12.36 -8.85
N ASN A 82 -4.60 11.20 -9.44
CA ASN A 82 -5.78 10.44 -9.07
C ASN A 82 -5.62 9.89 -7.65
N SER A 83 -6.70 9.85 -6.90
CA SER A 83 -6.71 9.30 -5.53
C SER A 83 -6.64 7.77 -5.57
N LEU A 84 -6.25 7.14 -4.45
CA LEU A 84 -6.31 5.67 -4.31
C LEU A 84 -7.69 5.10 -4.70
N GLY A 85 -8.77 5.74 -4.24
CA GLY A 85 -10.11 5.30 -4.59
C GLY A 85 -10.43 5.41 -6.07
N GLY A 86 -9.82 6.38 -6.77
CA GLY A 86 -9.99 6.53 -8.20
C GLY A 86 -9.12 5.59 -9.03
N ILE A 87 -7.98 5.10 -8.52
CA ILE A 87 -7.18 4.07 -9.20
C ILE A 87 -7.69 2.65 -8.91
N LEU A 88 -8.44 2.47 -7.81
CA LEU A 88 -9.15 1.23 -7.46
C LEU A 88 -10.60 1.20 -8.00
N ASP A 89 -10.99 2.14 -8.86
CA ASP A 89 -12.32 2.16 -9.46
C ASP A 89 -12.37 1.20 -10.65
N THR A 90 -13.27 0.22 -10.60
CA THR A 90 -13.46 -0.81 -11.63
C THR A 90 -14.57 -0.48 -12.63
N LYS A 91 -15.23 0.69 -12.52
CA LYS A 91 -16.33 1.08 -13.42
C LYS A 91 -15.92 1.21 -14.89
N ASP A 92 -14.67 1.58 -15.16
CA ASP A 92 -14.14 1.66 -16.51
C ASP A 92 -13.17 0.48 -16.74
N PRO A 93 -13.58 -0.55 -17.50
CA PRO A 93 -12.79 -1.79 -17.65
C PRO A 93 -11.47 -1.56 -18.40
N ASN A 94 -11.26 -0.40 -19.02
CA ASN A 94 -10.04 -0.11 -19.79
C ASN A 94 -9.14 0.93 -19.11
N LYS A 95 -9.35 1.23 -17.82
CA LYS A 95 -8.57 2.22 -17.08
C LYS A 95 -8.03 1.70 -15.76
N MET A 96 -7.05 2.45 -15.23
CA MET A 96 -6.45 2.24 -13.91
C MET A 96 -5.92 0.82 -13.77
N LEU A 97 -6.30 0.08 -12.73
CA LEU A 97 -5.84 -1.29 -12.49
C LEU A 97 -6.66 -2.38 -13.20
N ASN A 98 -7.81 -2.06 -13.80
CA ASN A 98 -8.65 -3.09 -14.42
C ASN A 98 -7.94 -3.78 -15.58
N GLY A 99 -7.90 -5.12 -15.57
CA GLY A 99 -7.16 -5.93 -16.53
C GLY A 99 -5.64 -5.92 -16.35
N ILE A 100 -5.09 -5.16 -15.39
CA ILE A 100 -3.71 -5.29 -14.91
C ILE A 100 -3.67 -6.20 -13.67
N CYS A 101 -4.63 -6.01 -12.76
CA CYS A 101 -4.84 -6.85 -11.59
C CYS A 101 -6.21 -7.54 -11.67
N ASP A 102 -6.35 -8.64 -10.93
CA ASP A 102 -7.62 -9.34 -10.77
C ASP A 102 -8.66 -8.47 -10.06
N ASP A 103 -9.93 -8.60 -10.45
CA ASP A 103 -11.02 -7.78 -9.91
C ASP A 103 -11.27 -8.05 -8.42
N ASP A 104 -11.12 -9.30 -7.95
CA ASP A 104 -11.30 -9.62 -6.53
C ASP A 104 -10.24 -8.91 -5.68
N PHE A 105 -9.00 -8.87 -6.16
CA PHE A 105 -7.91 -8.13 -5.51
C PHE A 105 -8.19 -6.62 -5.45
N ILE A 106 -8.64 -6.02 -6.56
CA ILE A 106 -8.97 -4.58 -6.59
C ILE A 106 -10.13 -4.28 -5.62
N ASN A 107 -11.15 -5.13 -5.61
CA ASN A 107 -12.32 -4.98 -4.73
C ASN A 107 -11.96 -5.13 -3.25
N GLU A 108 -11.07 -6.05 -2.90
CA GLU A 108 -10.57 -6.24 -1.54
C GLU A 108 -9.81 -5.00 -1.05
N LEU A 109 -8.87 -4.49 -1.85
CA LEU A 109 -8.15 -3.25 -1.54
C LEU A 109 -9.09 -2.05 -1.41
N ASN A 110 -10.08 -1.93 -2.29
CA ASN A 110 -11.07 -0.86 -2.22
C ASN A 110 -11.88 -0.95 -0.93
N SER A 111 -12.38 -2.14 -0.60
CA SER A 111 -13.14 -2.41 0.62
C SER A 111 -12.33 -2.07 1.88
N PHE A 112 -11.08 -2.50 1.97
CA PHE A 112 -10.30 -2.27 3.17
C PHE A 112 -9.79 -0.83 3.28
N LEU A 113 -9.18 -0.29 2.22
CA LEU A 113 -8.44 0.98 2.29
C LEU A 113 -9.32 2.22 2.09
N VAL A 114 -10.37 2.14 1.25
CA VAL A 114 -11.03 3.34 0.71
C VAL A 114 -12.51 3.43 1.03
N ASN A 115 -13.26 2.33 0.94
CA ASN A 115 -14.71 2.37 0.99
C ASN A 115 -15.20 2.84 2.38
N GLY A 116 -15.97 3.94 2.39
CA GLY A 116 -16.46 4.55 3.63
C GLY A 116 -17.53 3.74 4.38
N ASN A 117 -18.11 2.74 3.72
CA ASN A 117 -19.09 1.82 4.34
C ASN A 117 -18.42 0.58 4.97
N SER A 118 -17.09 0.50 4.94
CA SER A 118 -16.27 -0.57 5.50
C SER A 118 -15.12 0.02 6.33
N THR A 119 -14.00 -0.68 6.49
CA THR A 119 -12.89 -0.26 7.36
C THR A 119 -12.36 1.13 7.02
N ASN A 120 -12.31 1.47 5.73
CA ASN A 120 -11.83 2.77 5.25
C ASN A 120 -10.43 3.12 5.79
N PHE A 121 -9.58 2.09 5.94
CA PHE A 121 -8.39 2.11 6.77
C PHE A 121 -7.43 3.24 6.37
N ARG A 122 -7.11 3.37 5.09
CA ARG A 122 -6.17 4.38 4.59
C ARG A 122 -6.66 5.80 4.86
N ASN A 123 -7.94 6.08 4.63
CA ASN A 123 -8.46 7.43 4.89
C ASN A 123 -8.51 7.73 6.40
N ARG A 124 -8.93 6.77 7.22
CA ARG A 124 -8.94 6.93 8.68
C ARG A 124 -7.54 7.15 9.25
N LEU A 125 -6.56 6.39 8.75
CA LEU A 125 -5.14 6.57 9.07
C LEU A 125 -4.69 8.00 8.73
N CYS A 126 -4.89 8.45 7.49
CA CYS A 126 -4.48 9.78 7.04
C CYS A 126 -5.16 10.94 7.80
N TYR A 127 -6.41 10.75 8.24
CA TYR A 127 -7.14 11.75 9.00
C TYR A 127 -6.92 11.68 10.52
N GLY A 128 -6.08 10.76 11.00
CA GLY A 128 -5.83 10.58 12.44
C GLY A 128 -7.05 10.05 13.22
N LEU A 129 -7.92 9.30 12.53
CA LEU A 129 -9.14 8.69 13.10
C LEU A 129 -8.95 7.22 13.50
N LEU A 130 -7.74 6.70 13.34
CA LEU A 130 -7.39 5.33 13.71
C LEU A 130 -6.76 5.33 15.10
N THR A 131 -7.26 4.49 16.00
CA THR A 131 -6.65 4.29 17.32
C THR A 131 -5.47 3.32 17.25
N GLU A 132 -4.59 3.34 18.25
CA GLU A 132 -3.48 2.36 18.36
C GLU A 132 -4.02 0.92 18.41
N PHE A 133 -5.09 0.68 19.17
CA PHE A 133 -5.74 -0.63 19.23
C PHE A 133 -6.24 -1.11 17.86
N GLU A 134 -6.83 -0.22 17.06
CA GLU A 134 -7.26 -0.57 15.71
C GLU A 134 -6.07 -0.86 14.79
N ALA A 135 -4.97 -0.11 14.91
CA ALA A 135 -3.74 -0.39 14.15
C ALA A 135 -3.20 -1.80 14.45
N ASP A 136 -3.17 -2.17 15.73
CA ASP A 136 -2.70 -3.48 16.17
C ASP A 136 -3.67 -4.59 15.74
N TYR A 137 -4.98 -4.35 15.88
CA TYR A 137 -6.02 -5.30 15.48
C TYR A 137 -5.89 -5.69 13.99
N TYR A 138 -5.77 -4.71 13.09
CA TYR A 138 -5.62 -4.96 11.65
C TYR A 138 -4.19 -5.36 11.24
N GLY A 139 -3.20 -5.22 12.12
CA GLY A 139 -1.83 -5.67 11.87
C GLY A 139 -1.63 -7.16 12.10
N ILE A 140 -2.50 -7.79 12.89
CA ILE A 140 -2.41 -9.19 13.32
C ILE A 140 -3.39 -10.10 12.57
N PHE A 141 -4.56 -9.57 12.16
CA PHE A 141 -5.67 -10.30 11.52
C PHE A 141 -5.94 -9.76 10.12
#